data_AF-A0A948VIH9-F1
#
_entry.id   AF-A0A948VIH9-F1
#
_cell.length_a   1.000
_cell.length_b   1.000
_cell.length_c   1.000
_cell.angle_alpha   90.00
_cell.angle_beta   90.00
_cell.angle_gamma   90.00
#
_symmetry.space_group_name_H-M   'P 1'
#
loop_
_entity.id
_entity.type
_entity.pdbx_description
1 polymer ?
#
loop_
_entity_poly.entity_id
_entity_poly.type
_entity_poly.pdbx_seq_one_letter_code
_entity_poly.pdbx_strand_id
1 'polypeptide(L)'
;MKPSLSRGKSKRESYQENYEASKKGGEIFFPQTLARDALIALLVVTAIIVLAILFPVTSEPPADPTSTTYNPRPEWYFLFFFQFLKLFPGWLEPVAAVVIPMIALLILILVPFIDRGLGRGWIQRKRVIGSGVLVVIIFALLEAAGAMSAPATPAGEESPLVQAGRDIYQEINCAYCHSIGGVGGNIGPDLSSVGSQLDRETLSTYLRDPHAMTPTTLHPKLLFTDEELESLTSYLQTVGAPVSFSPEAPMLVEEHCLSCHMINDKGSALGPELSTIGERRTMSFLEAFTNDPQSVLPGATMPTFRDVLTPEQIRDIAAYLSSLKGEAPSPPPPPPSEPQTTEEVSPAPPEPSTPPPVPHTIEGRSACLACHEAGIAEAPKIPEDHSGRTNETCLSCHDNE
;
A
#
# COMPACT_ATOMS: atom_id res chain seq x y z
N MET A 1 -37.09 -41.92 -9.74
CA MET A 1 -38.29 -42.05 -10.60
C MET A 1 -38.67 -40.65 -11.10
N LYS A 2 -38.46 -40.33 -12.39
CA LYS A 2 -38.92 -39.04 -12.95
C LYS A 2 -40.46 -39.11 -13.06
N PRO A 3 -41.24 -38.21 -12.45
CA PRO A 3 -42.68 -38.24 -12.64
C PRO A 3 -42.97 -37.92 -14.11
N SER A 4 -43.61 -38.86 -14.80
CA SER A 4 -44.07 -38.66 -16.17
C SER A 4 -45.08 -37.52 -16.16
N LEU A 5 -44.80 -36.48 -16.93
CA LEU A 5 -45.77 -35.42 -17.18
C LEU A 5 -46.98 -36.07 -17.86
N SER A 6 -48.10 -36.20 -17.14
CA SER A 6 -49.33 -36.71 -17.74
C SER A 6 -49.70 -35.75 -18.88
N ARG A 7 -49.71 -36.28 -20.10
CA ARG A 7 -50.00 -35.55 -21.34
C ARG A 7 -51.36 -34.84 -21.18
N GLY A 8 -51.36 -33.51 -21.08
CA GLY A 8 -52.58 -32.68 -21.08
C GLY A 8 -52.89 -31.85 -19.82
N LYS A 9 -52.21 -32.07 -18.68
CA LYS A 9 -52.43 -31.24 -17.47
C LYS A 9 -51.68 -29.91 -17.53
N SER A 10 -52.30 -28.84 -17.07
CA SER A 10 -51.62 -27.55 -16.90
C SER A 10 -50.55 -27.64 -15.79
N LYS A 11 -49.52 -26.80 -15.86
CA LYS A 11 -48.43 -26.74 -14.87
C LYS A 11 -48.94 -26.52 -13.44
N ARG A 12 -50.10 -25.86 -13.29
CA ARG A 12 -50.73 -25.55 -12.00
C ARG A 12 -51.41 -26.78 -11.39
N GLU A 13 -52.11 -27.56 -12.20
CA GLU A 13 -52.78 -28.80 -11.75
C GLU A 13 -51.79 -29.86 -11.30
N SER A 14 -50.75 -30.10 -12.10
CA SER A 14 -49.67 -31.04 -11.74
C SER A 14 -48.97 -30.63 -10.42
N TYR A 15 -48.82 -29.33 -10.20
CA TYR A 15 -48.24 -28.81 -8.97
C TYR A 15 -49.17 -29.05 -7.75
N GLN A 16 -50.48 -28.81 -7.89
CA GLN A 16 -51.47 -29.04 -6.82
C GLN A 16 -51.54 -30.52 -6.41
N GLU A 17 -51.55 -31.42 -7.39
CA GLU A 17 -51.56 -32.87 -7.17
C GLU A 17 -50.31 -33.33 -6.39
N ASN A 18 -49.12 -32.87 -6.77
CA ASN A 18 -47.88 -33.16 -6.04
C ASN A 18 -47.88 -32.59 -4.62
N TYR A 19 -48.43 -31.39 -4.43
CA TYR A 19 -48.54 -30.78 -3.11
C TYR A 19 -49.46 -31.59 -2.19
N GLU A 20 -50.64 -31.99 -2.67
CA GLU A 20 -51.57 -32.83 -1.90
C GLU A 20 -50.98 -34.20 -1.59
N ALA A 21 -50.27 -34.81 -2.54
CA ALA A 21 -49.55 -36.06 -2.31
C ALA A 21 -48.49 -35.92 -1.20
N SER A 22 -47.72 -34.83 -1.18
CA SER A 22 -46.71 -34.58 -0.15
C SER A 22 -47.31 -34.36 1.25
N LYS A 23 -48.52 -33.76 1.32
CA LYS A 23 -49.22 -33.51 2.59
C LYS A 23 -49.69 -34.80 3.28
N LYS A 24 -49.95 -35.86 2.50
CA LYS A 24 -50.42 -37.16 3.00
C LYS A 24 -49.32 -37.99 3.68
N GLY A 25 -48.05 -37.66 3.48
CA GLY A 25 -46.90 -38.41 4.01
C GLY A 25 -45.99 -37.63 4.98
N GLY A 26 -46.45 -36.48 5.50
CA GLY A 26 -45.64 -35.66 6.40
C GLY A 26 -45.39 -36.31 7.76
N GLU A 27 -44.15 -36.25 8.25
CA GLU A 27 -43.82 -36.63 9.63
C GLU A 27 -44.36 -35.59 10.64
N ILE A 28 -44.70 -36.03 11.84
CA ILE A 28 -45.10 -35.17 12.95
C ILE A 28 -43.89 -34.36 13.48
N PHE A 29 -44.04 -33.04 13.54
CA PHE A 29 -42.95 -32.13 13.93
C PHE A 29 -42.37 -32.44 15.32
N PHE A 30 -43.24 -32.72 16.29
CA PHE A 30 -42.85 -33.10 17.64
C PHE A 30 -43.21 -34.56 17.90
N PRO A 31 -42.32 -35.36 18.53
CA PRO A 31 -40.99 -35.00 19.04
C PRO A 31 -39.83 -35.25 18.07
N GLN A 32 -40.06 -36.00 17.00
CA GLN A 32 -38.98 -36.63 16.22
C GLN A 32 -38.20 -35.63 15.35
N THR A 33 -38.89 -34.75 14.61
CA THR A 33 -38.23 -33.74 13.79
C THR A 33 -37.46 -32.75 14.67
N LEU A 34 -38.10 -32.26 15.74
CA LEU A 34 -37.44 -31.37 16.70
C LEU A 34 -36.17 -31.97 17.30
N ALA A 35 -36.19 -33.25 17.67
CA ALA A 35 -35.01 -33.92 18.22
C ALA A 35 -33.86 -34.04 17.21
N ARG A 36 -34.17 -34.36 15.94
CA ARG A 36 -33.16 -34.43 14.87
C ARG A 36 -32.57 -33.04 14.59
N ASP A 37 -33.40 -32.02 14.50
CA ASP A 37 -32.97 -30.64 14.27
C ASP A 37 -32.11 -30.13 15.43
N ALA A 38 -32.49 -30.42 16.68
CA ALA A 38 -31.71 -30.08 17.86
C ALA A 38 -30.34 -30.77 17.87
N LEU A 39 -30.27 -32.04 17.46
CA LEU A 39 -29.01 -32.78 17.35
C LEU A 39 -28.10 -32.17 16.28
N ILE A 40 -28.63 -31.84 15.10
CA ILE A 40 -27.86 -31.20 14.02
C ILE A 40 -27.38 -29.82 14.47
N ALA A 41 -28.24 -29.03 15.09
CA ALA A 41 -27.86 -27.72 15.62
C ALA A 41 -26.74 -27.82 16.65
N LEU A 42 -26.83 -28.79 17.57
CA LEU A 42 -25.77 -29.07 18.55
C LEU A 42 -24.45 -29.44 17.87
N LEU A 43 -24.48 -30.30 16.85
CA LEU A 43 -23.28 -30.68 16.10
C LEU A 43 -22.63 -29.49 15.40
N VAL A 44 -23.43 -28.62 14.76
CA VAL A 44 -22.92 -27.42 14.08
C VAL A 44 -22.29 -26.46 15.08
N VAL A 45 -22.96 -26.19 16.21
CA VAL A 45 -22.41 -25.31 17.26
C VAL A 45 -21.11 -25.90 17.83
N THR A 46 -21.09 -27.20 18.09
CA THR A 46 -19.89 -27.88 18.59
C THR A 46 -18.74 -27.78 17.59
N ALA A 47 -19.01 -27.97 16.30
CA ALA A 47 -18.00 -27.82 15.26
C ALA A 47 -17.43 -26.39 15.19
N ILE A 48 -18.27 -25.37 15.30
CA ILE A 48 -17.85 -23.96 15.34
C ILE A 48 -16.96 -23.69 16.57
N ILE A 49 -17.33 -24.20 17.75
CA ILE A 49 -16.54 -24.07 18.98
C ILE A 49 -15.17 -24.74 18.81
N VAL A 50 -15.14 -25.96 18.26
CA VAL A 50 -13.89 -26.68 17.99
C VAL A 50 -13.01 -25.90 17.01
N LEU A 51 -13.58 -25.36 15.92
CA LEU A 51 -12.86 -24.50 14.98
C LEU A 51 -12.28 -23.26 15.68
N ALA A 52 -13.06 -22.58 16.53
CA ALA A 52 -12.59 -21.40 17.25
C ALA A 52 -11.44 -21.72 18.23
N ILE A 53 -11.44 -22.91 18.84
CA ILE A 53 -10.35 -23.36 19.72
C ILE A 53 -9.10 -23.74 18.91
N LEU A 54 -9.27 -24.39 17.76
CA LEU A 54 -8.17 -24.84 16.90
C LEU A 54 -7.51 -23.69 16.12
N PHE A 55 -8.28 -22.64 15.81
CA PHE A 55 -7.83 -21.47 15.08
C PHE A 55 -8.05 -20.20 15.92
N PRO A 56 -7.27 -20.01 17.01
CA PRO A 56 -7.37 -18.81 17.82
C PRO A 56 -6.99 -17.59 16.97
N VAL A 57 -7.94 -16.67 16.79
CA VAL A 57 -7.70 -15.39 16.12
C VAL A 57 -6.87 -14.51 17.06
N THR A 58 -5.80 -13.90 16.55
CA THR A 58 -5.03 -12.87 17.24
C THR A 58 -5.99 -11.74 17.61
N SER A 59 -6.34 -11.63 18.89
CA SER A 59 -7.23 -10.58 19.37
C SER A 59 -6.44 -9.28 19.43
N GLU A 60 -6.98 -8.22 18.84
CA GLU A 60 -6.49 -6.87 19.11
C GLU A 60 -6.63 -6.55 20.60
N PRO A 61 -5.83 -5.60 21.13
CA PRO A 61 -5.96 -5.16 22.52
C PRO A 61 -7.41 -4.79 22.85
N PRO A 62 -7.91 -5.07 24.07
CA PRO A 62 -9.26 -4.70 24.47
C PRO A 62 -9.55 -3.22 24.20
N ALA A 63 -10.70 -2.93 23.60
CA ALA A 63 -11.09 -1.56 23.30
C ALA A 63 -11.16 -0.72 24.58
N ASP A 64 -10.27 0.26 24.70
CA ASP A 64 -10.26 1.22 25.81
C ASP A 64 -11.28 2.34 25.52
N PRO A 65 -12.38 2.44 26.28
CA PRO A 65 -13.41 3.46 26.07
C PRO A 65 -12.93 4.89 26.40
N THR A 66 -11.73 5.05 26.94
CA THR A 66 -11.09 6.35 27.21
C THR A 66 -10.13 6.78 26.10
N SER A 67 -9.82 5.89 25.15
CA SER A 67 -9.00 6.19 23.97
C SER A 67 -9.88 6.60 22.79
N THR A 68 -9.68 7.81 22.29
CA THR A 68 -10.30 8.29 21.03
C THR A 68 -9.52 7.87 19.79
N THR A 69 -8.46 7.07 19.95
CA THR A 69 -7.44 6.81 18.92
C THR A 69 -7.48 5.36 18.45
N TYR A 70 -8.69 4.85 18.18
CA TYR A 70 -8.89 3.61 17.44
C TYR A 70 -8.54 3.85 15.97
N ASN A 71 -7.55 3.15 15.42
CA ASN A 71 -7.33 3.08 13.97
C ASN A 71 -8.33 2.09 13.38
N PRO A 72 -9.41 2.53 12.71
CA PRO A 72 -10.45 1.65 12.22
C PRO A 72 -9.94 0.87 11.01
N ARG A 73 -9.22 -0.22 11.27
CA ARG A 73 -8.85 -1.17 10.23
C ARG A 73 -10.09 -2.00 9.92
N PRO A 74 -10.50 -2.13 8.65
CA PRO A 74 -11.58 -3.02 8.31
C PRO A 74 -11.21 -4.45 8.66
N GLU A 75 -12.06 -5.06 9.48
CA GLU A 75 -12.02 -6.50 9.70
C GLU A 75 -12.15 -7.26 8.38
N TRP A 76 -11.68 -8.50 8.36
CA TRP A 76 -11.65 -9.33 7.15
C TRP A 76 -13.01 -9.38 6.44
N TYR A 77 -14.11 -9.45 7.20
CA TYR A 77 -15.48 -9.49 6.69
C TYR A 77 -15.99 -8.15 6.13
N PHE A 78 -15.24 -7.06 6.26
CA PHE A 78 -15.53 -5.75 5.65
C PHE A 78 -14.58 -5.41 4.49
N LEU A 79 -13.58 -6.24 4.19
CA LEU A 79 -12.61 -5.96 3.12
C LEU A 79 -13.28 -5.76 1.76
N PHE A 80 -14.29 -6.57 1.42
CA PHE A 80 -15.03 -6.42 0.17
C PHE A 80 -15.70 -5.05 0.05
N PHE A 81 -16.19 -4.50 1.16
CA PHE A 81 -16.92 -3.25 1.20
C PHE A 81 -15.95 -2.07 1.08
N PHE A 82 -14.83 -2.11 1.79
CA PHE A 82 -13.78 -1.09 1.65
C PHE A 82 -13.20 -1.09 0.23
N GLN A 83 -12.96 -2.26 -0.35
CA GLN A 83 -12.51 -2.36 -1.74
C GLN A 83 -13.56 -1.82 -2.71
N PHE A 84 -14.85 -2.07 -2.45
CA PHE A 84 -15.94 -1.50 -3.23
C PHE A 84 -15.96 0.02 -3.14
N LEU A 85 -15.79 0.62 -1.96
CA LEU A 85 -15.79 2.07 -1.78
C LEU A 85 -14.63 2.77 -2.52
N LYS A 86 -13.47 2.10 -2.67
CA LYS A 86 -12.37 2.61 -3.51
C LYS A 86 -12.78 2.85 -4.97
N LEU A 87 -13.81 2.16 -5.47
CA LEU A 87 -14.33 2.36 -6.83
C LEU A 87 -15.16 3.66 -6.97
N PHE A 88 -15.49 4.33 -5.87
CA PHE A 88 -16.37 5.51 -5.83
C PHE A 88 -15.74 6.68 -5.04
N PRO A 89 -14.61 7.26 -5.49
CA PRO A 89 -13.96 8.34 -4.76
C PRO A 89 -14.77 9.65 -4.77
N GLY A 90 -14.64 10.44 -3.69
CA GLY A 90 -15.20 11.78 -3.59
C GLY A 90 -16.68 11.79 -3.21
N TRP A 91 -17.48 12.62 -3.87
CA TRP A 91 -18.89 12.82 -3.51
C TRP A 91 -19.78 11.58 -3.69
N LEU A 92 -19.31 10.57 -4.43
CA LEU A 92 -20.01 9.30 -4.66
C LEU A 92 -19.86 8.32 -3.50
N GLU A 93 -18.88 8.51 -2.62
CA GLU A 93 -18.59 7.58 -1.52
C GLU A 93 -19.80 7.36 -0.58
N PRO A 94 -20.53 8.39 -0.11
CA PRO A 94 -21.71 8.19 0.73
C PRO A 94 -22.87 7.48 0.00
N VAL A 95 -22.98 7.69 -1.31
CA VAL A 95 -23.99 7.01 -2.14
C VAL A 95 -23.67 5.52 -2.23
N ALA A 96 -22.41 5.19 -2.46
CA ALA A 96 -21.94 3.80 -2.48
C ALA A 96 -22.08 3.14 -1.11
N ALA A 97 -21.78 3.85 -0.03
CA ALA A 97 -21.81 3.31 1.33
C ALA A 97 -23.22 3.07 1.87
N VAL A 98 -24.20 3.92 1.51
CA VAL A 98 -25.54 3.90 2.11
C VAL A 98 -26.62 3.53 1.09
N VAL A 99 -26.66 4.23 -0.04
CA VAL A 99 -27.77 4.12 -0.99
C VAL A 99 -27.77 2.77 -1.71
N ILE A 100 -26.60 2.31 -2.16
CA ILE A 100 -26.49 1.04 -2.89
C ILE A 100 -26.88 -0.17 -2.02
N PRO A 101 -26.37 -0.34 -0.79
CA PRO A 101 -26.82 -1.42 0.10
C PRO A 101 -28.32 -1.36 0.41
N MET A 102 -28.87 -0.17 0.59
CA MET A 102 -30.31 0.01 0.84
C MET A 102 -31.17 -0.40 -0.36
N ILE A 103 -30.73 -0.08 -1.58
CA ILE A 103 -31.41 -0.54 -2.81
C ILE A 103 -31.29 -2.06 -2.93
N ALA A 104 -30.12 -2.65 -2.65
CA ALA A 104 -29.93 -4.10 -2.70
C ALA A 104 -30.85 -4.83 -1.70
N LEU A 105 -30.96 -4.32 -0.48
CA LEU A 105 -31.89 -4.84 0.53
C LEU A 105 -33.35 -4.72 0.09
N LEU A 106 -33.73 -3.58 -0.48
CA LEU A 106 -35.08 -3.36 -1.01
C LEU A 106 -35.39 -4.34 -2.15
N ILE A 107 -34.45 -4.60 -3.05
CA ILE A 107 -34.58 -5.63 -4.08
C ILE A 107 -34.80 -7.00 -3.44
N LEU A 108 -34.03 -7.35 -2.40
CA LEU A 108 -34.15 -8.63 -1.69
C LEU A 108 -35.54 -8.80 -1.04
N ILE A 109 -36.07 -7.75 -0.42
CA ILE A 109 -37.44 -7.72 0.13
C ILE A 109 -38.50 -7.86 -0.98
N LEU A 110 -38.22 -7.32 -2.17
CA LEU A 110 -39.11 -7.40 -3.32
C LEU A 110 -39.01 -8.71 -4.11
N VAL A 111 -37.99 -9.56 -3.86
CA VAL A 111 -37.82 -10.88 -4.51
C VAL A 111 -39.10 -11.72 -4.52
N PRO A 112 -39.84 -11.93 -3.42
CA PRO A 112 -41.08 -12.71 -3.45
C PRO A 112 -42.17 -12.12 -4.37
N PHE A 113 -42.15 -10.81 -4.62
CA PHE A 113 -43.10 -10.14 -5.51
C PHE A 113 -42.63 -10.14 -6.97
N ILE A 114 -41.32 -10.14 -7.19
CA ILE A 114 -40.69 -10.20 -8.51
C ILE A 114 -40.73 -11.65 -9.05
N ASP A 115 -40.44 -12.64 -8.20
CA ASP A 115 -40.38 -14.06 -8.57
C ASP A 115 -41.62 -14.85 -8.15
N ARG A 116 -42.72 -14.60 -8.89
CA ARG A 116 -44.02 -15.27 -8.72
C ARG A 116 -44.10 -16.65 -9.40
N GLY A 117 -42.97 -17.23 -9.80
CA GLY A 117 -42.93 -18.48 -10.54
C GLY A 117 -43.46 -19.68 -9.72
N LEU A 118 -44.39 -20.46 -10.30
CA LEU A 118 -44.92 -21.69 -9.67
C LEU A 118 -43.85 -22.78 -9.44
N GLY A 119 -42.71 -22.67 -10.12
CA GLY A 119 -41.58 -23.60 -9.96
C GLY A 119 -40.77 -23.30 -8.72
N ARG A 120 -40.60 -24.28 -7.83
CA ARG A 120 -39.83 -24.14 -6.58
C ARG A 120 -38.41 -24.69 -6.64
N GLY A 121 -38.11 -25.48 -7.67
CA GLY A 121 -36.78 -26.08 -7.83
C GLY A 121 -35.75 -25.06 -8.31
N TRP A 122 -34.51 -25.21 -7.85
CA TRP A 122 -33.37 -24.39 -8.25
C TRP A 122 -33.19 -24.27 -9.79
N ILE A 123 -33.37 -25.37 -10.51
CA ILE A 123 -33.30 -25.40 -11.99
C ILE A 123 -34.43 -24.61 -12.67
N GLN A 124 -35.54 -24.35 -11.98
CA GLN A 124 -36.70 -23.64 -12.54
C GLN A 124 -36.64 -22.13 -12.26
N ARG A 125 -35.81 -21.68 -11.31
CA ARG A 125 -35.61 -20.27 -10.93
C ARG A 125 -34.22 -19.75 -11.35
N LYS A 126 -33.75 -20.17 -12.53
CA LYS A 126 -32.38 -19.88 -13.04
C LYS A 126 -32.01 -18.40 -13.02
N ARG A 127 -32.97 -17.49 -13.23
CA ARG A 127 -32.71 -16.04 -13.23
C ARG A 127 -32.36 -15.52 -11.83
N VAL A 128 -33.19 -15.83 -10.83
CA VAL A 128 -32.99 -15.39 -9.45
C VAL A 128 -31.77 -16.07 -8.83
N ILE A 129 -31.58 -17.36 -9.13
CA ILE A 129 -30.40 -18.09 -8.66
C ILE A 129 -29.15 -17.59 -9.37
N GLY A 130 -29.21 -17.35 -10.68
CA GLY A 130 -28.11 -16.77 -11.44
C GLY A 130 -27.70 -15.40 -10.92
N SER A 131 -28.66 -14.52 -10.61
CA SER A 131 -28.36 -13.21 -10.02
C SER A 131 -27.77 -13.34 -8.60
N GLY A 132 -28.29 -14.26 -7.78
CA GLY A 132 -27.73 -14.51 -6.46
C GLY A 132 -26.28 -15.02 -6.51
N VAL A 133 -26.01 -15.98 -7.40
CA VAL A 133 -24.65 -16.51 -7.64
C VAL A 133 -23.72 -15.41 -8.15
N LEU A 134 -24.18 -14.56 -9.06
CA LEU A 134 -23.40 -13.43 -9.56
C LEU A 134 -23.02 -12.47 -8.43
N VAL A 135 -23.96 -12.13 -7.54
CA VAL A 135 -23.68 -11.28 -6.37
C VAL A 135 -22.63 -11.92 -5.46
N VAL A 136 -22.74 -13.22 -5.18
CA VAL A 136 -21.73 -13.95 -4.38
C VAL A 136 -20.36 -13.92 -5.05
N ILE A 137 -20.28 -14.09 -6.36
CA ILE A 137 -19.01 -14.00 -7.11
C ILE A 137 -18.42 -12.59 -7.01
N ILE A 138 -19.23 -11.55 -7.18
CA ILE A 138 -18.78 -10.16 -7.06
C ILE A 138 -18.21 -9.90 -5.66
N PHE A 139 -18.91 -10.34 -4.61
CA PHE A 139 -18.43 -10.20 -3.23
C PHE A 139 -17.11 -10.94 -3.02
N ALA A 140 -16.99 -12.19 -3.48
CA ALA A 140 -15.76 -12.96 -3.36
C ALA A 140 -14.58 -12.32 -4.12
N LEU A 141 -14.83 -11.75 -5.30
CA LEU A 141 -13.80 -11.03 -6.06
C LEU A 141 -13.39 -9.73 -5.38
N LEU A 142 -14.35 -8.97 -4.84
CA LEU A 142 -14.07 -7.76 -4.07
C LEU A 142 -13.33 -8.07 -2.78
N GLU A 143 -13.65 -9.18 -2.11
CA GLU A 143 -12.95 -9.61 -0.91
C GLU A 143 -11.51 -10.03 -1.24
N ALA A 144 -11.30 -10.81 -2.29
CA ALA A 144 -9.96 -11.17 -2.76
C ALA A 144 -9.16 -9.92 -3.17
N ALA A 145 -9.78 -8.99 -3.89
CA ALA A 145 -9.20 -7.72 -4.27
C ALA A 145 -8.89 -6.85 -3.04
N GLY A 146 -9.77 -6.83 -2.04
CA GLY A 146 -9.58 -6.13 -0.78
C GLY A 146 -8.45 -6.74 0.05
N ALA A 147 -8.32 -8.06 0.06
CA ALA A 147 -7.23 -8.77 0.74
C ALA A 147 -5.86 -8.52 0.08
N MET A 148 -5.80 -8.48 -1.26
CA MET A 148 -4.55 -8.15 -1.98
C MET A 148 -4.22 -6.65 -1.94
N SER A 149 -5.23 -5.78 -1.81
CA SER A 149 -5.06 -4.32 -1.74
C SER A 149 -5.06 -3.78 -0.31
N ALA A 150 -5.22 -4.65 0.68
CA ALA A 150 -4.95 -4.31 2.06
C ALA A 150 -3.44 -4.06 2.11
N PRO A 151 -2.98 -2.92 2.64
CA PRO A 151 -1.55 -2.75 2.86
C PRO A 151 -1.10 -3.97 3.65
N ALA A 152 -0.17 -4.73 3.08
CA ALA A 152 0.56 -5.72 3.85
C ALA A 152 0.99 -4.98 5.12
N THR A 153 0.61 -5.49 6.28
CA THR A 153 1.23 -5.09 7.55
C THR A 153 2.71 -4.95 7.24
N PRO A 154 3.34 -3.77 7.40
CA PRO A 154 4.75 -3.66 7.11
C PRO A 154 5.42 -4.69 7.99
N ALA A 155 5.89 -5.76 7.36
CA ALA A 155 6.60 -6.85 8.01
C ALA A 155 8.03 -6.35 8.24
N GLY A 156 8.17 -5.39 9.12
CA GLY A 156 9.33 -5.22 9.97
C GLY A 156 8.79 -5.23 11.38
N GLU A 157 9.22 -6.18 12.21
CA GLU A 157 8.92 -6.13 13.64
C GLU A 157 9.39 -4.77 14.18
N GLU A 158 8.45 -3.84 14.36
CA GLU A 158 8.69 -2.62 15.11
C GLU A 158 9.05 -3.05 16.53
N SER A 159 10.20 -2.58 17.03
CA SER A 159 10.63 -2.91 18.40
C SER A 159 9.51 -2.58 19.40
N PRO A 160 9.25 -3.43 20.42
CA PRO A 160 8.23 -3.16 21.43
C PRO A 160 8.33 -1.76 22.06
N LEU A 161 9.54 -1.21 22.16
CA LEU A 161 9.79 0.16 22.63
C LEU A 161 9.29 1.24 21.67
N VAL A 162 9.47 1.03 20.36
CA VAL A 162 9.01 1.97 19.33
C VAL A 162 7.49 1.91 19.22
N GLN A 163 6.91 0.72 19.34
CA GLN A 163 5.46 0.55 19.43
C GLN A 163 4.88 1.26 20.66
N ALA A 164 5.42 1.01 21.85
CA ALA A 164 4.99 1.69 23.08
C ALA A 164 5.13 3.22 22.97
N GLY A 165 6.18 3.73 22.33
CA GLY A 165 6.36 5.16 22.09
C GLY A 165 5.34 5.76 21.11
N ARG A 166 4.97 5.01 20.08
CA ARG A 166 3.93 5.38 19.12
C ARG A 166 2.57 5.44 19.81
N ASP A 167 2.29 4.50 20.69
CA ASP A 167 1.07 4.45 21.48
C ASP A 167 1.00 5.67 22.41
N ILE A 168 2.08 6.01 23.12
CA ILE A 168 2.17 7.23 23.94
C ILE A 168 1.93 8.50 23.11
N TYR A 169 2.54 8.61 21.92
CA TYR A 169 2.33 9.75 21.01
C TYR A 169 0.86 9.92 20.63
N GLN A 170 0.14 8.80 20.48
CA GLN A 170 -1.28 8.76 20.13
C GLN A 170 -2.20 9.01 21.33
N GLU A 171 -1.91 8.42 22.47
CA GLU A 171 -2.71 8.51 23.70
C GLU A 171 -2.68 9.91 24.31
N ILE A 172 -1.51 10.54 24.32
CA ILE A 172 -1.34 11.93 24.77
C ILE A 172 -1.83 12.93 23.71
N ASN A 173 -2.20 12.42 22.53
CA ASN A 173 -2.71 13.19 21.42
C ASN A 173 -1.72 14.27 20.98
N CYS A 174 -0.44 13.91 20.88
CA CYS A 174 0.63 14.79 20.42
C CYS A 174 0.31 15.37 19.03
N ALA A 175 -0.37 14.57 18.20
CA ALA A 175 -0.87 14.95 16.88
C ALA A 175 -1.89 16.10 16.89
N TYR A 176 -2.52 16.42 18.02
CA TYR A 176 -3.40 17.59 18.13
C TYR A 176 -2.63 18.91 17.92
N CYS A 177 -1.39 18.95 18.44
CA CYS A 177 -0.53 20.13 18.32
C CYS A 177 0.47 19.98 17.18
N HIS A 178 1.05 18.80 17.01
CA HIS A 178 2.15 18.55 16.09
C HIS A 178 1.68 17.81 14.83
N SER A 179 2.34 18.07 13.71
CA SER A 179 2.18 17.27 12.50
C SER A 179 3.31 16.26 12.35
N ILE A 180 3.02 15.11 11.74
CA ILE A 180 4.03 14.20 11.17
C ILE A 180 3.53 13.83 9.77
N GLY A 181 4.38 14.01 8.76
CA GLY A 181 4.03 13.78 7.37
C GLY A 181 2.85 14.63 6.88
N GLY A 182 2.63 15.80 7.46
CA GLY A 182 1.47 16.66 7.16
C GLY A 182 0.15 16.22 7.80
N VAL A 183 0.17 15.20 8.64
CA VAL A 183 -1.01 14.73 9.42
C VAL A 183 -0.87 15.17 10.87
N GLY A 184 -1.88 15.90 11.37
CA GLY A 184 -1.91 16.43 12.73
C GLY A 184 -2.21 17.93 12.78
N GLY A 185 -1.83 18.58 13.86
CA GLY A 185 -2.02 20.00 14.13
C GLY A 185 -0.82 20.87 13.77
N ASN A 186 -1.03 22.19 13.80
CA ASN A 186 -0.01 23.20 13.51
C ASN A 186 0.22 24.16 14.69
N ILE A 187 -0.12 23.74 15.91
CA ILE A 187 0.09 24.52 17.14
C ILE A 187 1.56 24.40 17.56
N GLY A 188 2.09 23.19 17.50
CA GLY A 188 3.51 22.87 17.63
C GLY A 188 4.20 22.74 16.26
N PRO A 189 5.54 22.68 16.24
CA PRO A 189 6.31 22.47 15.01
C PRO A 189 6.05 21.09 14.39
N ASP A 190 6.29 21.00 13.09
CA ASP A 190 6.27 19.73 12.35
C ASP A 190 7.39 18.81 12.83
N LEU A 191 7.03 17.59 13.22
CA LEU A 191 7.92 16.57 13.74
C LEU A 191 8.41 15.60 12.64
N SER A 192 8.02 15.79 11.38
CA SER A 192 8.37 14.92 10.25
C SER A 192 9.86 14.61 10.09
N SER A 193 10.74 15.43 10.66
CA SER A 193 12.20 15.25 10.58
C SER A 193 12.86 15.17 11.95
N VAL A 194 12.08 15.10 13.03
CA VAL A 194 12.58 15.25 14.40
C VAL A 194 13.63 14.21 14.77
N GLY A 195 13.46 12.95 14.35
CA GLY A 195 14.40 11.87 14.61
C GLY A 195 15.74 12.01 13.87
N SER A 196 15.79 12.83 12.82
CA SER A 196 17.04 13.18 12.12
C SER A 196 17.67 14.49 12.61
N GLN A 197 16.88 15.36 13.23
CA GLN A 197 17.34 16.69 13.67
C GLN A 197 17.86 16.70 15.10
N LEU A 198 17.31 15.84 15.97
CA LEU A 198 17.64 15.81 17.39
C LEU A 198 18.12 14.40 17.76
N ASP A 199 19.24 14.35 18.50
CA ASP A 199 19.71 13.09 19.06
C ASP A 199 18.83 12.60 20.22
N ARG A 200 19.04 11.34 20.63
CA ARG A 200 18.25 10.68 21.69
C ARG A 200 18.23 11.47 22.99
N GLU A 201 19.40 11.97 23.39
CA GLU A 201 19.61 12.63 24.66
C GLU A 201 18.92 13.99 24.69
N THR A 202 19.05 14.74 23.60
CA THR A 202 18.39 16.05 23.41
C THR A 202 16.87 15.91 23.42
N LEU A 203 16.33 14.91 22.72
CA LEU A 203 14.89 14.62 22.72
C LEU A 203 14.38 14.25 24.11
N SER A 204 15.05 13.31 24.77
CA SER A 204 14.67 12.86 26.12
C SER A 204 14.73 14.00 27.14
N THR A 205 15.78 14.83 27.08
CA THR A 205 15.93 15.99 27.98
C THR A 205 14.87 17.04 27.74
N TYR A 206 14.57 17.35 26.48
CA TYR A 206 13.54 18.32 26.13
C TYR A 206 12.15 17.84 26.56
N LEU A 207 11.81 16.57 26.31
CA LEU A 207 10.53 16.00 26.70
C LEU A 207 10.34 15.92 28.23
N ARG A 208 11.43 15.76 28.99
CA ARG A 208 11.40 15.74 30.47
C ARG A 208 11.11 17.11 31.07
N ASP A 209 11.72 18.17 30.54
CA ASP A 209 11.42 19.54 30.97
C ASP A 209 11.67 20.58 29.85
N PRO A 210 10.65 20.84 29.01
CA PRO A 210 10.78 21.79 27.90
C PRO A 210 11.13 23.20 28.37
N HIS A 211 10.62 23.62 29.54
CA HIS A 211 10.84 24.97 30.08
C HIS A 211 12.22 25.14 30.72
N ALA A 212 12.85 24.05 31.17
CA ALA A 212 14.25 24.10 31.61
C ALA A 212 15.20 24.39 30.45
N MET A 213 14.93 23.83 29.27
CA MET A 213 15.72 24.08 28.06
C MET A 213 15.31 25.38 27.35
N THR A 214 14.02 25.63 27.24
CA THR A 214 13.45 26.79 26.54
C THR A 214 12.36 27.43 27.41
N PRO A 215 12.70 28.38 28.30
CA PRO A 215 11.76 28.94 29.27
C PRO A 215 10.47 29.52 28.67
N THR A 216 10.55 30.06 27.45
CA THR A 216 9.42 30.66 26.72
C THR A 216 8.66 29.70 25.82
N THR A 217 8.97 28.39 25.85
CA THR A 217 8.26 27.41 25.02
C THR A 217 6.79 27.32 25.42
N LEU A 218 5.93 27.05 24.44
CA LEU A 218 4.52 26.74 24.66
C LEU A 218 4.27 25.24 24.82
N HIS A 219 5.33 24.43 24.68
CA HIS A 219 5.23 22.98 24.87
C HIS A 219 4.97 22.67 26.36
N PRO A 220 3.85 22.02 26.70
CA PRO A 220 3.51 21.76 28.10
C PRO A 220 4.54 20.81 28.73
N LYS A 221 4.78 20.98 30.03
CA LYS A 221 5.52 20.00 30.82
C LYS A 221 4.62 18.80 31.09
N LEU A 222 4.84 17.73 30.35
CA LEU A 222 4.17 16.45 30.52
C LEU A 222 4.94 15.61 31.56
N LEU A 223 4.20 14.88 32.41
CA LEU A 223 4.80 14.08 33.47
C LEU A 223 4.95 12.64 33.00
N PHE A 224 6.09 12.35 32.36
CA PHE A 224 6.45 11.00 31.93
C PHE A 224 7.22 10.25 33.02
N THR A 225 7.00 8.95 33.12
CA THR A 225 7.93 8.01 33.74
C THR A 225 9.19 7.85 32.87
N ASP A 226 10.27 7.32 33.44
CA ASP A 226 11.51 7.10 32.69
C ASP A 226 11.31 6.12 31.52
N GLU A 227 10.45 5.12 31.69
CA GLU A 227 10.11 4.11 30.67
C GLU A 227 9.25 4.67 29.53
N GLU A 228 8.25 5.50 29.85
CA GLU A 228 7.45 6.22 28.85
C GLU A 228 8.30 7.19 28.05
N LEU A 229 9.21 7.91 28.73
CA LEU A 229 10.13 8.84 28.08
C LEU A 229 11.09 8.12 27.12
N GLU A 230 11.62 6.96 27.53
CA GLU A 230 12.48 6.12 26.68
C GLU A 230 11.72 5.60 25.45
N SER A 231 10.50 5.11 25.65
CA SER A 231 9.64 4.58 24.57
C SER A 231 9.28 5.68 23.58
N LEU A 232 8.76 6.83 24.06
CA LEU A 232 8.39 7.97 23.23
C LEU A 232 9.60 8.53 22.47
N THR A 233 10.75 8.64 23.13
CA THR A 233 11.99 9.06 22.47
C THR A 233 12.38 8.08 21.37
N SER A 234 12.30 6.77 21.62
CA SER A 234 12.61 5.73 20.64
C SER A 234 11.69 5.79 19.42
N TYR A 235 10.40 6.03 19.63
CA TYR A 235 9.45 6.29 18.54
C TYR A 235 9.80 7.54 17.75
N LEU A 236 9.98 8.69 18.40
CA LEU A 236 10.30 9.94 17.72
C LEU A 236 11.61 9.89 16.93
N GLN A 237 12.56 9.05 17.35
CA GLN A 237 13.78 8.79 16.58
C GLN A 237 13.55 8.00 15.29
N THR A 238 12.49 7.21 15.21
CA THR A 238 12.06 6.59 13.96
C THR A 238 11.31 7.56 13.05
N VAL A 239 10.75 8.64 13.61
CA VAL A 239 10.03 9.68 12.85
C VAL A 239 11.03 10.52 12.07
N GLY A 240 11.01 10.39 10.75
CA GLY A 240 12.00 11.05 9.88
C GLY A 240 13.38 10.40 9.90
N ALA A 241 13.50 9.16 10.42
CA ALA A 241 14.65 8.31 10.15
C ALA A 241 14.82 8.14 8.63
N PRO A 242 16.05 7.87 8.12
CA PRO A 242 16.29 7.72 6.70
C PRO A 242 15.30 6.71 6.13
N VAL A 243 14.39 7.18 5.28
CA VAL A 243 13.45 6.31 4.60
C VAL A 243 14.28 5.47 3.64
N SER A 244 14.41 4.18 3.93
CA SER A 244 15.04 3.25 3.00
C SER A 244 14.24 3.26 1.69
N PHE A 245 14.93 3.47 0.59
CA PHE A 245 14.39 3.39 -0.76
C PHE A 245 15.02 2.21 -1.49
N SER A 246 14.29 1.65 -2.45
CA SER A 246 14.80 0.56 -3.28
C SER A 246 15.99 1.03 -4.15
N PRO A 247 16.96 0.15 -4.50
CA PRO A 247 18.06 0.48 -5.40
C PRO A 247 17.63 1.03 -6.77
N GLU A 248 16.38 0.78 -7.19
CA GLU A 248 15.78 1.28 -8.43
C GLU A 248 15.35 2.75 -8.35
N ALA A 249 15.20 3.33 -7.15
CA ALA A 249 14.68 4.69 -6.98
C ALA A 249 15.52 5.78 -7.70
N PRO A 250 16.87 5.77 -7.63
CA PRO A 250 17.68 6.73 -8.39
C PRO A 250 17.52 6.57 -9.91
N MET A 251 17.35 5.34 -10.41
CA MET A 251 17.14 5.08 -11.83
C MET A 251 15.79 5.62 -12.32
N LEU A 252 14.74 5.44 -11.51
CA LEU A 252 13.42 5.97 -11.81
C LEU A 252 13.43 7.50 -11.89
N VAL A 253 14.16 8.16 -10.97
CA VAL A 253 14.33 9.62 -10.99
C VAL A 253 15.10 10.08 -12.23
N GLU A 254 16.15 9.36 -12.62
CA GLU A 254 16.90 9.65 -13.84
C GLU A 254 16.03 9.54 -15.10
N GLU A 255 15.23 8.48 -15.21
CA GLU A 255 14.37 8.22 -16.36
C GLU A 255 13.19 9.20 -16.47
N HIS A 256 12.53 9.49 -15.35
CA HIS A 256 11.23 10.18 -15.35
C HIS A 256 11.31 11.66 -14.95
N CYS A 257 12.31 12.06 -14.17
CA CYS A 257 12.32 13.38 -13.52
C CYS A 257 13.37 14.33 -14.10
N LEU A 258 14.54 13.84 -14.49
CA LEU A 258 15.66 14.69 -14.96
C LEU A 258 15.40 15.39 -16.30
N SER A 259 14.38 14.96 -17.05
CA SER A 259 13.93 15.68 -18.24
C SER A 259 13.49 17.12 -17.92
N CYS A 260 12.99 17.36 -16.70
CA CYS A 260 12.51 18.66 -16.24
C CYS A 260 13.29 19.19 -15.03
N HIS A 261 13.74 18.33 -14.13
CA HIS A 261 14.36 18.73 -12.87
C HIS A 261 15.87 18.56 -12.88
N MET A 262 16.56 19.41 -12.13
CA MET A 262 18.00 19.31 -11.91
C MET A 262 18.31 18.68 -10.55
N ILE A 263 19.22 17.71 -10.53
CA ILE A 263 19.75 17.06 -9.31
C ILE A 263 21.27 16.92 -9.46
N ASN A 264 22.04 17.54 -8.56
CA ASN A 264 23.51 17.51 -8.57
C ASN A 264 24.08 17.81 -9.97
N ASP A 265 23.64 18.93 -10.55
CA ASP A 265 24.01 19.42 -11.89
C ASP A 265 23.61 18.52 -13.07
N LYS A 266 22.81 17.47 -12.83
CA LYS A 266 22.26 16.60 -13.88
C LYS A 266 20.79 16.92 -14.14
N GLY A 267 20.38 16.88 -15.40
CA GLY A 267 19.00 17.11 -15.83
C GLY A 267 18.79 18.49 -16.45
N SER A 268 17.57 19.03 -16.36
CA SER A 268 17.22 20.33 -16.93
C SER A 268 16.68 21.31 -15.87
N ALA A 269 16.68 22.60 -16.20
CA ALA A 269 16.18 23.67 -15.33
C ALA A 269 14.74 24.10 -15.69
N LEU A 270 13.97 23.24 -16.36
CA LEU A 270 12.57 23.52 -16.70
C LEU A 270 11.68 23.52 -15.44
N GLY A 271 12.01 22.66 -14.48
CA GLY A 271 11.43 22.57 -13.15
C GLY A 271 12.43 23.00 -12.07
N PRO A 272 11.97 23.13 -10.81
CA PRO A 272 12.82 23.48 -9.69
C PRO A 272 13.95 22.46 -9.44
N GLU A 273 15.07 22.94 -8.92
CA GLU A 273 16.20 22.12 -8.51
C GLU A 273 15.87 21.27 -7.26
N LEU A 274 16.22 19.98 -7.30
CA LEU A 274 15.84 19.00 -6.30
C LEU A 274 17.01 18.46 -5.44
N SER A 275 18.26 18.88 -5.67
CA SER A 275 19.45 18.36 -4.96
C SER A 275 19.40 18.50 -3.43
N THR A 276 18.62 19.45 -2.94
CA THR A 276 18.39 19.75 -1.51
C THR A 276 16.92 19.66 -1.12
N ILE A 277 16.10 18.98 -1.93
CA ILE A 277 14.64 18.98 -1.71
C ILE A 277 14.24 18.34 -0.38
N GLY A 278 15.02 17.37 0.12
CA GLY A 278 14.82 16.72 1.40
C GLY A 278 15.04 17.63 2.62
N GLU A 279 15.65 18.79 2.45
CA GLU A 279 15.72 19.82 3.50
C GLU A 279 14.44 20.66 3.59
N ARG A 280 13.69 20.75 2.48
CA ARG A 280 12.59 21.70 2.31
C ARG A 280 11.23 21.04 2.23
N ARG A 281 11.16 19.73 1.97
CA ARG A 281 9.93 18.98 1.77
C ARG A 281 9.96 17.65 2.49
N THR A 282 8.79 17.24 2.98
CA THR A 282 8.59 15.95 3.64
C THR A 282 8.43 14.83 2.60
N MET A 283 8.76 13.60 2.99
CA MET A 283 8.52 12.41 2.15
C MET A 283 7.04 12.33 1.70
N SER A 284 6.09 12.59 2.60
CA SER A 284 4.66 12.57 2.27
C SER A 284 4.25 13.64 1.26
N PHE A 285 4.82 14.84 1.35
CA PHE A 285 4.62 15.87 0.33
C PHE A 285 5.15 15.39 -1.01
N LEU A 286 6.35 14.82 -1.04
CA LEU A 286 6.99 14.33 -2.25
C LEU A 286 6.20 13.18 -2.89
N GLU A 287 5.65 12.26 -2.09
CA GLU A 287 4.80 11.17 -2.55
C GLU A 287 3.48 11.70 -3.13
N ALA A 288 2.77 12.55 -2.38
CA ALA A 288 1.50 13.13 -2.81
C ALA A 288 1.66 14.02 -4.06
N PHE A 289 2.71 14.84 -4.09
CA PHE A 289 2.98 15.76 -5.19
C PHE A 289 3.44 15.00 -6.44
N THR A 290 4.25 13.96 -6.31
CA THR A 290 4.62 13.11 -7.47
C THR A 290 3.40 12.34 -8.00
N ASN A 291 2.52 11.87 -7.11
CA ASN A 291 1.33 11.14 -7.48
C ASN A 291 0.31 12.00 -8.26
N ASP A 292 -0.08 13.17 -7.72
CA ASP A 292 -1.04 14.08 -8.35
C ASP A 292 -0.77 15.56 -7.96
N PRO A 293 0.11 16.27 -8.68
CA PRO A 293 0.49 17.64 -8.36
C PRO A 293 -0.69 18.63 -8.33
N GLN A 294 -1.69 18.46 -9.20
CA GLN A 294 -2.85 19.35 -9.29
C GLN A 294 -3.76 19.24 -8.06
N SER A 295 -3.83 18.06 -7.47
CA SER A 295 -4.56 17.84 -6.22
C SER A 295 -3.91 18.55 -5.02
N VAL A 296 -2.58 18.68 -5.03
CA VAL A 296 -1.81 19.32 -3.96
C VAL A 296 -1.70 20.83 -4.18
N LEU A 297 -1.42 21.26 -5.42
CA LEU A 297 -1.28 22.66 -5.79
C LEU A 297 -2.01 22.93 -7.13
N PRO A 298 -3.22 23.51 -7.10
CA PRO A 298 -3.96 23.85 -8.30
C PRO A 298 -3.15 24.79 -9.20
N GLY A 299 -2.99 24.42 -10.48
CA GLY A 299 -2.16 25.17 -11.43
C GLY A 299 -0.69 24.72 -11.51
N ALA A 300 -0.29 23.67 -10.79
CA ALA A 300 1.04 23.07 -10.93
C ALA A 300 1.30 22.56 -12.37
N THR A 301 2.41 22.98 -12.97
CA THR A 301 2.79 22.56 -14.34
C THR A 301 3.41 21.16 -14.40
N MET A 302 3.78 20.58 -13.25
CA MET A 302 4.31 19.23 -13.15
C MET A 302 3.25 18.21 -13.59
N PRO A 303 3.60 17.21 -14.43
CA PRO A 303 2.66 16.17 -14.84
C PRO A 303 2.34 15.20 -13.70
N THR A 304 1.20 14.51 -13.82
CA THR A 304 0.81 13.43 -12.91
C THR A 304 1.56 12.14 -13.25
N PHE A 305 2.05 11.42 -12.23
CA PHE A 305 2.79 10.17 -12.44
C PHE A 305 2.02 8.91 -12.02
N ARG A 306 0.84 9.03 -11.40
CA ARG A 306 0.00 7.88 -11.02
C ARG A 306 -0.39 6.96 -12.19
N ASP A 307 -0.34 7.47 -13.42
CA ASP A 307 -0.70 6.75 -14.65
C ASP A 307 0.52 6.09 -15.32
N VAL A 308 1.73 6.35 -14.82
CA VAL A 308 3.02 5.91 -15.40
C VAL A 308 3.82 5.05 -14.41
N LEU A 309 3.75 5.35 -13.11
CA LEU A 309 4.49 4.70 -12.04
C LEU A 309 3.56 3.96 -11.08
N THR A 310 4.02 2.85 -10.48
CA THR A 310 3.26 2.16 -9.43
C THR A 310 3.29 2.94 -8.12
N PRO A 311 2.32 2.71 -7.20
CA PRO A 311 2.33 3.33 -5.88
C PRO A 311 3.62 3.06 -5.09
N GLU A 312 4.20 1.87 -5.22
CA GLU A 312 5.49 1.53 -4.61
C GLU A 312 6.63 2.37 -5.21
N GLN A 313 6.69 2.49 -6.54
CA GLN A 313 7.71 3.29 -7.22
C GLN A 313 7.61 4.79 -6.86
N ILE A 314 6.40 5.33 -6.75
CA ILE A 314 6.18 6.73 -6.32
C ILE A 314 6.69 6.92 -4.89
N ARG A 315 6.42 5.96 -4.00
CA ARG A 315 6.91 5.99 -2.61
C ARG A 315 8.43 5.90 -2.55
N ASP A 316 9.05 5.03 -3.34
CA ASP A 316 10.50 4.87 -3.43
C ASP A 316 11.19 6.14 -3.94
N ILE A 317 10.62 6.77 -4.98
CA ILE A 317 11.09 8.07 -5.47
C ILE A 317 10.96 9.14 -4.38
N ALA A 318 9.83 9.21 -3.69
CA ALA A 318 9.62 10.17 -2.62
C ALA A 318 10.60 9.97 -1.46
N ALA A 319 10.87 8.71 -1.09
CA ALA A 319 11.88 8.34 -0.11
C ALA A 319 13.28 8.79 -0.55
N TYR A 320 13.69 8.48 -1.79
CA TYR A 320 14.96 8.92 -2.35
C TYR A 320 15.07 10.46 -2.38
N LEU A 321 14.08 11.17 -2.91
CA LEU A 321 14.07 12.63 -2.94
C LEU A 321 14.12 13.24 -1.53
N SER A 322 13.44 12.63 -0.55
CA SER A 322 13.50 13.09 0.84
C SER A 322 14.88 12.92 1.49
N SER A 323 15.72 12.04 0.93
CA SER A 323 17.09 11.82 1.38
C SER A 323 18.08 12.82 0.78
N LEU A 324 17.71 13.57 -0.27
CA LEU A 324 18.58 14.55 -0.93
C LEU A 324 18.73 15.83 -0.08
N LYS A 325 19.86 15.96 0.60
CA LYS A 325 20.23 17.08 1.50
C LYS A 325 21.61 17.70 1.16
N GLY A 326 21.94 17.79 -0.13
CA GLY A 326 23.19 18.43 -0.59
C GLY A 326 24.42 17.53 -0.72
N GLU A 327 24.35 16.25 -0.35
CA GLU A 327 25.36 15.22 -0.65
C GLU A 327 24.65 13.90 -0.96
N ALA A 328 25.08 13.14 -1.98
CA ALA A 328 24.36 11.94 -2.43
C ALA A 328 24.32 10.85 -1.33
N PRO A 329 23.13 10.31 -0.98
CA PRO A 329 23.04 9.21 -0.03
C PRO A 329 23.68 7.94 -0.60
N SER A 330 24.50 7.27 0.20
CA SER A 330 25.14 6.01 -0.19
C SER A 330 24.09 4.89 -0.31
N PRO A 331 24.13 4.05 -1.36
CA PRO A 331 23.23 2.92 -1.47
C PRO A 331 23.46 1.92 -0.32
N PRO A 332 22.42 1.18 0.12
CA PRO A 332 22.57 0.16 1.16
C PRO A 332 23.54 -0.94 0.73
N PRO A 333 24.26 -1.57 1.67
CA PRO A 333 25.21 -2.63 1.35
C PRO A 333 24.49 -3.84 0.72
N PRO A 334 25.09 -4.50 -0.29
CA PRO A 334 24.49 -5.67 -0.92
C PRO A 334 24.38 -6.84 0.09
N PRO A 335 23.37 -7.72 -0.07
CA PRO A 335 23.21 -8.88 0.80
C PRO A 335 24.43 -9.81 0.72
N PRO A 336 24.80 -10.51 1.81
CA PRO A 336 25.98 -11.36 1.83
C PRO A 336 25.85 -12.52 0.84
N SER A 337 26.82 -12.63 -0.06
CA SER A 337 26.91 -13.70 -1.07
C SER A 337 27.28 -15.04 -0.41
N GLU A 338 26.56 -16.10 -0.79
CA GLU A 338 26.83 -17.49 -0.39
C GLU A 338 28.27 -17.94 -0.71
N PRO A 339 28.88 -18.80 0.11
CA PRO A 339 30.29 -19.14 -0.01
C PRO A 339 30.51 -20.19 -1.12
N GLN A 340 31.24 -19.81 -2.17
CA GLN A 340 31.76 -20.78 -3.13
C GLN A 340 33.06 -21.39 -2.62
N THR A 341 33.10 -22.72 -2.70
CA THR A 341 34.16 -23.63 -2.29
C THR A 341 35.48 -23.42 -3.02
N THR A 342 36.54 -23.62 -2.24
CA THR A 342 37.98 -23.62 -2.53
C THR A 342 38.43 -24.50 -3.70
N GLU A 343 39.37 -23.99 -4.51
CA GLU A 343 40.63 -24.69 -4.79
C GLU A 343 41.74 -23.70 -5.23
N GLU A 344 42.96 -24.03 -4.78
CA GLU A 344 44.23 -23.30 -4.70
C GLU A 344 44.96 -23.26 -6.08
N VAL A 345 45.77 -22.25 -6.48
CA VAL A 345 47.22 -22.10 -6.21
C VAL A 345 47.75 -20.82 -6.92
N SER A 346 48.62 -20.06 -6.24
CA SER A 346 49.42 -18.90 -6.73
C SER A 346 50.90 -19.33 -6.99
N PRO A 347 51.88 -18.54 -7.55
CA PRO A 347 51.89 -17.11 -7.93
C PRO A 347 52.69 -16.68 -9.21
N ALA A 348 52.44 -15.45 -9.72
CA ALA A 348 53.42 -14.52 -10.35
C ALA A 348 52.78 -13.13 -10.66
N PRO A 349 53.55 -12.01 -10.76
CA PRO A 349 53.09 -10.59 -10.70
C PRO A 349 52.57 -10.01 -12.05
N PRO A 350 52.01 -8.79 -12.08
CA PRO A 350 50.79 -8.48 -12.83
C PRO A 350 51.01 -8.18 -14.31
N GLU A 351 50.15 -8.75 -15.15
CA GLU A 351 49.87 -8.28 -16.51
C GLU A 351 48.63 -7.36 -16.50
N PRO A 352 48.56 -6.38 -17.42
CA PRO A 352 47.53 -5.34 -17.43
C PRO A 352 46.13 -5.94 -17.60
N SER A 353 45.27 -5.67 -16.62
CA SER A 353 43.87 -6.06 -16.61
C SER A 353 43.12 -5.45 -17.82
N THR A 354 42.49 -6.31 -18.60
CA THR A 354 41.46 -5.90 -19.56
C THR A 354 40.33 -5.15 -18.85
N PRO A 355 39.80 -4.06 -19.45
CA PRO A 355 38.65 -3.35 -18.88
C PRO A 355 37.38 -4.23 -18.93
N PRO A 356 36.43 -4.02 -18.00
CA PRO A 356 35.19 -4.80 -17.94
C PRO A 356 34.31 -4.56 -19.18
N PRO A 357 33.51 -5.57 -19.60
CA PRO A 357 32.58 -5.40 -20.69
C PRO A 357 31.48 -4.39 -20.31
N VAL A 358 31.13 -3.55 -21.29
CA VAL A 358 30.05 -2.56 -21.20
C VAL A 358 28.72 -3.29 -20.96
N PRO A 359 27.87 -2.86 -20.00
CA PRO A 359 26.74 -3.66 -19.53
C PRO A 359 25.52 -3.66 -20.47
N HIS A 360 25.61 -3.11 -21.67
CA HIS A 360 24.47 -3.05 -22.60
C HIS A 360 24.87 -3.25 -24.06
N THR A 361 23.99 -3.90 -24.82
CA THR A 361 24.11 -4.00 -26.28
C THR A 361 23.72 -2.67 -26.94
N ILE A 362 24.06 -2.49 -28.22
CA ILE A 362 23.69 -1.30 -29.01
C ILE A 362 22.33 -1.47 -29.72
N GLU A 363 21.66 -2.61 -29.50
CA GLU A 363 20.31 -2.86 -30.01
C GLU A 363 19.33 -1.85 -29.41
N GLY A 364 18.65 -1.08 -30.26
CA GLY A 364 17.67 -0.06 -29.87
C GLY A 364 18.18 1.39 -29.88
N ARG A 365 19.46 1.65 -30.18
CA ARG A 365 20.03 3.02 -30.25
C ARG A 365 20.19 3.55 -31.68
N SER A 366 19.23 3.26 -32.56
CA SER A 366 19.26 3.65 -33.99
C SER A 366 19.28 5.17 -34.23
N ALA A 367 18.86 5.97 -33.24
CA ALA A 367 18.95 7.44 -33.30
C ALA A 367 20.39 7.96 -33.37
N CYS A 368 21.36 7.22 -32.82
CA CYS A 368 22.78 7.60 -32.84
C CYS A 368 23.42 7.47 -34.23
N LEU A 369 22.88 6.59 -35.09
CA LEU A 369 23.39 6.38 -36.46
C LEU A 369 22.99 7.51 -37.42
N ALA A 370 21.97 8.30 -37.06
CA ALA A 370 21.48 9.40 -37.88
C ALA A 370 22.54 10.48 -38.19
N CYS A 371 23.54 10.65 -37.30
CA CYS A 371 24.66 11.58 -37.49
C CYS A 371 25.99 10.88 -37.82
N HIS A 372 26.21 9.65 -37.35
CA HIS A 372 27.51 8.97 -37.45
C HIS A 372 27.69 8.05 -38.68
N GLU A 373 26.61 7.63 -39.35
CA GLU A 373 26.71 6.73 -40.50
C GLU A 373 27.13 7.47 -41.79
N ALA A 374 26.67 8.70 -41.97
CA ALA A 374 26.88 9.49 -43.19
C ALA A 374 27.94 10.60 -43.07
N GLY A 375 28.51 10.83 -41.89
CA GLY A 375 29.58 11.83 -41.69
C GLY A 375 29.15 13.25 -42.08
N ILE A 376 28.01 13.72 -41.58
CA ILE A 376 27.55 15.09 -41.81
C ILE A 376 28.10 15.96 -40.66
N ALA A 377 28.67 17.12 -41.02
CA ALA A 377 29.20 18.14 -40.10
C ALA A 377 30.40 17.70 -39.24
N GLU A 378 31.45 17.16 -39.87
CA GLU A 378 32.78 16.93 -39.25
C GLU A 378 32.80 16.04 -38.00
N ALA A 379 31.68 15.38 -37.68
CA ALA A 379 31.59 14.39 -36.62
C ALA A 379 32.44 13.15 -36.97
N PRO A 380 33.41 12.75 -36.11
CA PRO A 380 34.21 11.56 -36.36
C PRO A 380 33.34 10.30 -36.39
N LYS A 381 33.68 9.35 -37.26
CA LYS A 381 33.11 8.00 -37.19
C LYS A 381 33.43 7.40 -35.82
N ILE A 382 32.46 6.73 -35.22
CA ILE A 382 32.67 5.99 -33.97
C ILE A 382 33.64 4.84 -34.30
N PRO A 383 34.83 4.78 -33.67
CA PRO A 383 35.74 3.67 -33.87
C PRO A 383 35.20 2.41 -33.17
N GLU A 384 35.55 1.23 -33.69
CA GLU A 384 35.09 -0.06 -33.15
C GLU A 384 35.61 -0.33 -31.72
N ASP A 385 36.70 0.33 -31.34
CA ASP A 385 37.17 0.41 -29.96
C ASP A 385 37.77 1.80 -29.67
N HIS A 386 38.03 2.08 -28.39
CA HIS A 386 38.58 3.36 -27.93
C HIS A 386 40.08 3.29 -27.64
N SER A 387 40.83 2.46 -28.38
CA SER A 387 42.28 2.40 -28.22
C SER A 387 42.92 3.73 -28.62
N GLY A 388 43.57 4.39 -27.65
CA GLY A 388 44.28 5.66 -27.86
C GLY A 388 43.51 6.94 -27.51
N ARG A 389 42.29 6.85 -26.95
CA ARG A 389 41.63 8.03 -26.35
C ARG A 389 41.91 8.10 -24.86
N THR A 390 42.47 9.21 -24.39
CA THR A 390 42.67 9.50 -22.96
C THR A 390 41.42 10.17 -22.38
N ASN A 391 41.28 10.18 -21.05
CA ASN A 391 40.14 10.83 -20.37
C ASN A 391 39.99 12.33 -20.75
N GLU A 392 41.06 13.01 -21.17
CA GLU A 392 41.00 14.38 -21.71
C GLU A 392 40.17 14.48 -23.00
N THR A 393 40.14 13.43 -23.81
CA THR A 393 39.31 13.39 -25.03
C THR A 393 37.83 13.25 -24.71
N CYS A 394 37.48 12.72 -23.52
CA CYS A 394 36.11 12.69 -23.02
C CYS A 394 35.69 14.06 -22.49
N LEU A 395 36.61 14.77 -21.84
CA LEU A 395 36.36 16.10 -21.29
C LEU A 395 36.12 17.15 -22.38
N SER A 396 36.69 17.04 -23.58
CA SER A 396 36.45 18.02 -24.66
C SER A 396 35.00 18.11 -25.17
N CYS A 397 34.14 17.13 -24.83
CA CYS A 397 32.71 17.16 -25.14
C CYS A 397 31.85 17.49 -23.90
N HIS A 398 32.45 17.50 -22.70
CA HIS A 398 31.79 17.76 -21.43
C HIS A 398 32.21 19.10 -20.80
N ASP A 399 33.30 19.70 -21.26
CA ASP A 399 33.67 21.09 -21.00
C ASP A 399 33.20 21.96 -22.17
N ASN A 400 32.14 22.72 -21.93
CA ASN A 400 31.95 24.02 -22.58
C ASN A 400 31.40 24.98 -21.51
N GLU A 401 32.10 26.10 -21.34
CA GLU A 401 31.56 27.36 -20.82
C GLU A 401 30.26 27.76 -21.53
#